data_AF-A0A7X0XAR5-F1
#
_entry.id   AF-A0A7X0XAR5-F1
#
_cell.length_a   1.000
_cell.length_b   1.000
_cell.length_c   1.000
_cell.angle_alpha   90.00
_cell.angle_beta   90.00
_cell.angle_gamma   90.00
#
_symmetry.space_group_name_H-M   'P 1'
#
loop_
_entity.id
_entity.type
_entity.pdbx_description
1 polymer ?
#
loop_
_entity_poly.entity_id
_entity_poly.type
_entity_poly.pdbx_seq_one_letter_code
_entity_poly.pdbx_strand_id
1 'polypeptide(L)'
;MSNVLGFLNIHVEEAVNYWISTYYVESEEYQKRKYIPGYMEAHRNESILLCKHALANLDAVPNSVEIGEDRFDMETSLADIVSNHTSFYTAIIEFLFIHYLKGSLDCTREDLFETILKFREMEGISLQGLISGYVAKGARVN
;
A
#
# COMPACT_ATOMS: atom_id res chain seq x y z
N MET A 1 20.46 1.84 -6.06
CA MET A 1 19.07 2.24 -5.72
C MET A 1 18.96 3.72 -6.00
N SER A 2 17.88 4.18 -6.66
CA SER A 2 17.65 5.63 -6.79
C SER A 2 17.61 6.26 -5.39
N ASN A 3 18.05 7.51 -5.28
CA ASN A 3 17.92 8.31 -4.06
C ASN A 3 16.48 8.30 -3.52
N VAL A 4 15.47 8.24 -4.39
CA VAL A 4 14.04 8.19 -4.05
C VAL A 4 13.67 6.90 -3.32
N LEU A 5 14.08 5.74 -3.84
CA LEU A 5 13.79 4.45 -3.21
C LEU A 5 14.55 4.27 -1.89
N GLY A 6 15.80 4.73 -1.85
CA GLY A 6 16.59 4.76 -0.62
C GLY A 6 15.95 5.63 0.45
N PHE A 7 15.52 6.84 0.07
CA PHE A 7 14.78 7.76 0.94
C PHE A 7 13.49 7.12 1.45
N LEU A 8 12.66 6.59 0.56
CA LEU A 8 11.39 5.97 0.95
C LEU A 8 11.61 4.78 1.90
N ASN A 9 12.64 3.97 1.68
CA ASN A 9 12.94 2.84 2.56
C ASN A 9 13.35 3.29 3.99
N ILE A 10 14.04 4.43 4.12
CA ILE A 10 14.38 5.04 5.42
C ILE A 10 13.11 5.58 6.09
N HIS A 11 12.21 6.19 5.31
CA HIS A 11 11.01 6.88 5.79
C HIS A 11 9.72 6.07 5.67
N VAL A 12 9.81 4.75 5.49
CA VAL A 12 8.65 3.89 5.22
C VAL A 12 7.61 3.93 6.34
N GLU A 13 8.06 4.05 7.59
CA GLU A 13 7.15 4.18 8.73
C GLU A 13 6.34 5.47 8.69
N GLU A 14 6.96 6.57 8.27
CA GLU A 14 6.30 7.87 8.12
C GLU A 14 5.31 7.84 6.94
N ALA A 15 5.70 7.21 5.83
CA ALA A 15 4.86 7.05 4.66
C ALA A 15 3.62 6.18 4.95
N VAL A 16 3.78 5.06 5.66
CA VAL A 16 2.65 4.22 6.09
C VAL A 16 1.78 4.95 7.10
N ASN A 17 2.36 5.66 8.06
CA ASN A 17 1.60 6.48 9.00
C ASN A 17 0.76 7.54 8.29
N TYR A 18 1.33 8.21 7.28
CA TYR A 18 0.64 9.19 6.46
C TYR A 18 -0.56 8.56 5.73
N TRP A 19 -0.37 7.39 5.11
CA TRP A 19 -1.48 6.65 4.49
C TRP A 19 -2.58 6.33 5.50
N ILE A 20 -2.21 5.79 6.66
CA ILE A 20 -3.17 5.39 7.70
C ILE A 20 -4.00 6.60 8.13
N SER A 21 -3.34 7.68 8.53
CA SER A 21 -4.00 8.86 9.08
C SER A 21 -4.82 9.66 8.07
N THR A 22 -4.54 9.50 6.78
CA THR A 22 -5.16 10.30 5.71
C THR A 22 -6.26 9.55 4.97
N TYR A 23 -6.07 8.25 4.74
CA TYR A 23 -6.96 7.45 3.90
C TYR A 23 -7.58 6.27 4.63
N TYR A 24 -6.76 5.45 5.30
CA TYR A 24 -7.27 4.21 5.91
C TYR A 24 -8.31 4.48 7.00
N VAL A 25 -8.19 5.59 7.75
CA VAL A 25 -9.17 6.00 8.76
C VAL A 25 -10.60 6.18 8.22
N GLU A 26 -10.76 6.41 6.92
CA GLU A 26 -12.08 6.55 6.27
C GLU A 26 -12.64 5.21 5.76
N SER A 27 -11.86 4.13 5.82
CA SER A 27 -12.25 2.81 5.28
C SER A 27 -13.28 2.09 6.13
N GLU A 28 -14.08 1.23 5.49
CA GLU A 28 -15.04 0.36 6.18
C GLU A 28 -14.31 -0.57 7.16
N GLU A 29 -13.17 -1.13 6.74
CA GLU A 29 -12.34 -2.00 7.57
C GLU A 29 -11.91 -1.30 8.86
N TYR A 30 -11.40 -0.06 8.76
CA TYR A 30 -11.03 0.71 9.93
C TYR A 30 -12.22 0.98 10.85
N GLN A 31 -13.37 1.39 10.31
CA GLN A 31 -14.55 1.66 11.14
C GLN A 31 -15.03 0.42 11.90
N LYS A 32 -14.93 -0.76 11.28
CA LYS A 32 -15.26 -2.05 11.91
C LYS A 32 -14.27 -2.45 13.00
N ARG A 33 -12.98 -2.13 12.84
CA ARG A 33 -11.89 -2.79 13.58
C ARG A 33 -11.10 -1.88 14.52
N LYS A 34 -11.24 -0.55 14.42
CA LYS A 34 -10.48 0.44 15.23
C LYS A 34 -10.58 0.27 16.74
N TYR A 35 -11.62 -0.39 17.25
CA TYR A 35 -11.80 -0.66 18.69
C TYR A 35 -11.34 -2.06 19.11
N ILE A 36 -10.88 -2.91 18.19
CA ILE A 36 -10.33 -4.22 18.51
C ILE A 36 -8.93 -4.01 19.12
N PRO A 37 -8.68 -4.46 20.36
CA PRO A 37 -7.39 -4.29 21.01
C PRO A 37 -6.24 -4.85 20.16
N GLY A 38 -5.20 -4.05 19.94
CA GLY A 38 -4.00 -4.44 19.20
C GLY A 38 -4.13 -4.46 17.67
N TYR A 39 -5.34 -4.34 17.11
CA TYR A 39 -5.55 -4.43 15.66
C TYR A 39 -4.80 -3.36 14.88
N MET A 40 -4.92 -2.09 15.29
CA MET A 40 -4.28 -0.98 14.57
C MET A 40 -2.76 -1.06 14.58
N GLU A 41 -2.18 -1.53 15.68
CA GLU A 41 -0.73 -1.74 15.79
C GLU A 41 -0.28 -2.90 14.89
N ALA A 42 -0.99 -4.02 14.91
CA ALA A 42 -0.71 -5.16 14.05
C ALA A 42 -0.81 -4.80 12.56
N HIS A 43 -1.90 -4.11 12.17
CA HIS A 43 -2.14 -3.67 10.79
C HIS A 43 -1.05 -2.69 10.31
N ARG A 44 -0.64 -1.74 11.15
CA ARG A 44 0.47 -0.83 10.85
C ARG A 44 1.76 -1.60 10.63
N ASN A 45 2.11 -2.52 11.53
CA ASN A 45 3.36 -3.28 11.47
C ASN A 45 3.41 -4.19 10.24
N GLU A 46 2.30 -4.85 9.92
CA GLU A 46 2.14 -5.64 8.70
C GLU A 46 2.30 -4.76 7.45
N SER A 47 1.64 -3.60 7.39
CA SER A 47 1.73 -2.68 6.25
C SER A 47 3.16 -2.17 6.03
N ILE A 48 3.89 -1.85 7.10
CA ILE A 48 5.31 -1.49 7.04
C ILE A 48 6.15 -2.64 6.49
N LEU A 49 5.92 -3.86 6.98
CA LEU A 49 6.65 -5.04 6.55
C LEU A 49 6.43 -5.31 5.06
N LEU A 50 5.16 -5.32 4.61
CA LEU A 50 4.80 -5.51 3.21
C LEU A 50 5.40 -4.43 2.31
N CYS A 51 5.36 -3.16 2.74
CA CYS A 51 5.97 -2.07 1.98
C CYS A 51 7.49 -2.25 1.85
N LYS A 52 8.20 -2.56 2.95
CA LYS A 52 9.65 -2.85 2.90
C LYS A 52 9.97 -4.01 1.96
N HIS A 53 9.18 -5.08 2.00
CA HIS A 53 9.35 -6.22 1.10
C HIS A 53 9.13 -5.84 -0.37
N ALA A 54 8.12 -5.03 -0.67
CA ALA A 54 7.87 -4.53 -2.02
C ALA A 54 9.02 -3.64 -2.52
N LEU A 55 9.55 -2.75 -1.66
CA LEU A 55 10.69 -1.89 -2.00
C LEU A 55 11.99 -2.66 -2.22
N ALA A 56 12.19 -3.77 -1.51
CA ALA A 56 13.32 -4.66 -1.71
C ALA A 56 13.22 -5.50 -2.99
N ASN A 57 12.01 -5.69 -3.52
CA ASN A 57 11.72 -6.58 -4.64
C ASN A 57 10.82 -5.90 -5.69
N LEU A 58 11.23 -4.73 -6.17
CA LEU A 58 10.43 -3.91 -7.11
C LEU A 58 10.13 -4.61 -8.45
N ASP A 59 10.91 -5.63 -8.80
CA ASP A 59 10.72 -6.43 -10.02
C ASP A 59 9.94 -7.73 -9.76
N ALA A 60 9.62 -8.02 -8.50
CA ALA A 60 8.74 -9.13 -8.14
C ALA A 60 7.29 -8.66 -8.05
N VAL A 61 6.39 -9.48 -8.57
CA VAL A 61 4.96 -9.28 -8.37
C VAL A 61 4.66 -9.41 -6.87
N PRO A 62 4.06 -8.39 -6.22
CA PRO A 62 3.63 -8.52 -4.83
C PRO A 62 2.66 -9.69 -4.71
N ASN A 63 2.76 -10.50 -3.63
CA ASN A 63 1.85 -11.63 -3.40
C ASN A 63 0.44 -11.14 -2.99
N SER A 64 -0.21 -10.38 -3.86
CA SER A 64 -1.47 -9.71 -3.59
C SER A 64 -2.67 -10.64 -3.71
N VAL A 65 -2.51 -11.82 -4.33
CA VAL A 65 -3.55 -12.85 -4.39
C VAL A 65 -3.94 -13.30 -2.98
N GLU A 66 -2.96 -13.69 -2.16
CA GLU A 66 -3.20 -14.10 -0.77
C GLU A 66 -3.87 -12.98 0.05
N ILE A 67 -3.41 -11.73 -0.12
CA ILE A 67 -4.04 -10.57 0.52
C ILE A 67 -5.52 -10.46 0.11
N GLY A 68 -5.85 -10.73 -1.16
CA GLY A 68 -7.23 -10.74 -1.65
C GLY A 68 -8.09 -11.82 -1.00
N GLU A 69 -7.54 -13.03 -0.85
CA GLU A 69 -8.20 -14.14 -0.17
C GLU A 69 -8.44 -13.82 1.32
N ASP A 70 -7.43 -13.27 2.01
CA ASP A 70 -7.52 -12.87 3.42
C ASP A 70 -8.59 -11.80 3.63
N ARG A 71 -8.67 -10.81 2.72
CA ARG A 71 -9.67 -9.74 2.82
C ARG A 71 -11.09 -10.24 2.58
N PHE A 72 -11.27 -11.28 1.76
CA PHE A 72 -12.54 -11.99 1.66
C PHE A 72 -12.90 -12.67 2.99
N ASP A 73 -11.96 -13.40 3.59
CA ASP A 73 -12.16 -14.07 4.88
C ASP A 73 -12.42 -13.07 6.04
N MET A 74 -11.95 -11.82 5.88
CA MET A 74 -12.19 -10.71 6.80
C MET A 74 -13.53 -9.99 6.59
N GLU A 75 -14.34 -10.39 5.61
CA GLU A 75 -15.61 -9.76 5.24
C GLU A 75 -15.47 -8.25 4.94
N THR A 76 -14.32 -7.86 4.38
CA THR A 76 -14.11 -6.51 3.85
C THR A 76 -14.71 -6.45 2.44
N SER A 77 -15.45 -5.40 2.10
CA SER A 77 -16.09 -5.31 0.79
C SER A 77 -15.04 -5.14 -0.31
N LEU A 78 -15.32 -5.67 -1.52
CA LEU A 78 -14.42 -5.50 -2.67
C LEU A 78 -14.13 -4.02 -2.97
N ALA A 79 -15.13 -3.14 -2.80
CA ALA A 79 -14.97 -1.71 -2.99
C ALA A 79 -13.96 -1.10 -2.00
N ASP A 80 -14.07 -1.45 -0.71
CA ASP A 80 -13.16 -0.97 0.33
C ASP A 80 -11.73 -1.51 0.12
N ILE A 81 -11.59 -2.77 -0.30
CA ILE A 81 -10.28 -3.37 -0.62
C ILE A 81 -9.59 -2.62 -1.76
N VAL A 82 -10.31 -2.36 -2.86
CA VAL A 82 -9.78 -1.62 -4.02
C VAL A 82 -9.42 -0.19 -3.62
N SER A 83 -10.28 0.48 -2.83
CA SER A 83 -10.03 1.85 -2.36
C SER A 83 -8.83 1.94 -1.43
N ASN A 84 -8.70 1.01 -0.47
CA ASN A 84 -7.55 0.94 0.44
C ASN A 84 -6.25 0.67 -0.32
N HIS A 85 -6.28 -0.23 -1.30
CA HIS A 85 -5.10 -0.55 -2.11
C HIS A 85 -4.63 0.65 -2.94
N THR A 86 -5.54 1.30 -3.68
CA THR A 86 -5.20 2.45 -4.53
C THR A 86 -4.83 3.70 -3.74
N SER A 87 -5.46 3.91 -2.58
CA SER A 87 -5.11 5.01 -1.68
C SER A 87 -3.72 4.84 -1.06
N PHE A 88 -3.26 3.60 -0.82
CA PHE A 88 -1.90 3.33 -0.36
C PHE A 88 -0.86 3.86 -1.36
N TYR A 89 -0.95 3.48 -2.64
CA TYR A 89 -0.04 3.98 -3.66
C TYR A 89 -0.13 5.50 -3.85
N THR A 90 -1.34 6.05 -3.77
CA THR A 90 -1.56 7.51 -3.80
C THR A 90 -0.81 8.19 -2.66
N ALA A 91 -0.95 7.68 -1.43
CA ALA A 91 -0.28 8.22 -0.26
C ALA A 91 1.25 8.16 -0.36
N ILE A 92 1.82 7.07 -0.88
CA ILE A 92 3.27 6.94 -1.12
C ILE A 92 3.74 8.00 -2.13
N ILE A 93 3.01 8.21 -3.22
CA ILE A 93 3.35 9.20 -4.24
C ILE A 93 3.25 10.62 -3.68
N GLU A 94 2.18 10.95 -2.97
CA GLU A 94 2.04 12.24 -2.29
C GLU A 94 3.16 12.48 -1.28
N PHE A 95 3.52 11.47 -0.49
CA PHE A 95 4.61 11.54 0.47
C PHE A 95 5.93 11.93 -0.22
N LEU A 96 6.27 11.29 -1.34
CA LEU A 96 7.45 11.64 -2.12
C LEU A 96 7.39 13.06 -2.68
N PHE A 97 6.23 13.49 -3.21
CA PHE A 97 6.06 14.86 -3.68
C PHE A 97 6.21 15.89 -2.57
N ILE A 98 5.63 15.66 -1.40
CA ILE A 98 5.75 16.53 -0.24
C ILE A 98 7.24 16.71 0.13
N HIS A 99 7.99 15.62 0.19
CA HIS A 99 9.41 15.67 0.56
C HIS A 99 10.30 16.27 -0.53
N TYR A 100 9.98 16.04 -1.80
CA TYR A 100 10.65 16.68 -2.93
C TYR A 100 10.42 18.20 -2.94
N LEU A 101 9.17 18.65 -2.80
CA LEU A 101 8.82 20.07 -2.79
C LEU A 101 9.40 20.83 -1.58
N LYS A 102 9.56 20.14 -0.44
CA LYS A 102 10.22 20.68 0.75
C LYS A 102 11.75 20.67 0.69
N GLY A 103 12.34 20.07 -0.36
CA GLY A 103 13.80 19.93 -0.50
C GLY A 103 14.44 18.93 0.47
N SER A 104 13.63 18.08 1.10
CA SER A 104 14.11 17.03 2.03
C SER A 104 14.41 15.69 1.35
N LEU A 105 13.90 15.50 0.14
CA LEU A 105 14.29 14.42 -0.77
C LEU A 105 15.23 15.00 -1.82
N ASP A 106 16.51 14.63 -1.74
CA ASP A 106 17.53 15.02 -2.71
C ASP A 106 17.47 14.09 -3.94
N CYS A 107 16.74 14.52 -4.97
CA CYS A 107 16.65 13.80 -6.23
C CYS A 107 16.44 14.71 -7.43
N THR A 108 16.70 14.18 -8.62
CA THR A 108 16.28 14.85 -9.85
C THR A 108 14.77 14.68 -10.07
N ARG A 109 14.19 15.51 -10.94
CA ARG A 109 12.79 15.37 -11.32
C ARG A 109 12.56 14.06 -12.08
N GLU A 110 13.53 13.69 -12.90
CA GLU A 110 13.55 12.48 -13.69
C GLU A 110 13.53 11.24 -12.79
N ASP A 111 14.38 11.18 -11.76
CA ASP A 111 14.39 10.08 -10.77
C ASP A 111 13.03 9.93 -10.07
N LEU A 112 12.40 11.05 -9.70
CA LEU A 112 11.10 11.06 -9.05
C LEU A 112 10.01 10.53 -10.00
N PHE A 113 9.99 10.98 -11.25
CA PHE A 113 9.00 10.54 -12.23
C PHE A 113 9.16 9.07 -12.62
N GLU A 114 10.39 8.60 -12.83
CA GLU A 114 10.65 7.17 -13.08
C GLU A 114 10.17 6.31 -11.91
N THR A 115 10.43 6.74 -10.67
CA THR A 115 9.97 6.03 -9.47
C THR A 115 8.44 6.02 -9.38
N ILE A 116 7.77 7.14 -9.67
CA ILE A 116 6.30 7.21 -9.67
C ILE A 116 5.71 6.27 -10.72
N LEU A 117 6.26 6.25 -11.94
CA LEU A 117 5.79 5.35 -13.00
C LEU A 117 5.93 3.89 -12.59
N LYS A 118 7.06 3.52 -11.95
CA LYS A 118 7.25 2.16 -11.42
C LYS A 118 6.22 1.81 -10.36
N PHE A 119 5.86 2.73 -9.45
CA PHE A 119 4.78 2.47 -8.49
C PHE A 119 3.41 2.30 -9.13
N ARG A 120 3.10 3.04 -10.21
CA ARG A 120 1.84 2.84 -10.94
C ARG A 120 1.78 1.52 -11.68
N GLU A 121 2.92 1.05 -12.22
CA GLU A 121 3.02 -0.29 -12.79
C GLU A 121 2.78 -1.36 -11.72
N MET A 122 3.45 -1.24 -10.56
CA MET A 122 3.28 -2.14 -9.43
C MET A 122 1.84 -2.16 -8.93
N GLU A 123 1.21 -0.99 -8.78
CA GLU A 123 -0.20 -0.85 -8.40
C GLU A 123 -1.12 -1.63 -9.32
N GLY A 124 -0.96 -1.49 -10.65
CA GLY A 124 -1.79 -2.20 -11.62
C GLY A 124 -1.67 -3.71 -11.48
N ILE A 125 -0.44 -4.22 -11.37
CA ILE A 125 -0.17 -5.65 -11.22
C ILE A 125 -0.72 -6.17 -9.87
N SER A 126 -0.43 -5.47 -8.77
CA SER A 126 -0.86 -5.92 -7.44
C SER A 126 -2.37 -5.84 -7.28
N LEU A 127 -3.02 -4.82 -7.86
CA LEU A 127 -4.48 -4.69 -7.84
C LEU A 127 -5.15 -5.84 -8.60
N GLN A 128 -4.60 -6.25 -9.75
CA GLN A 128 -5.12 -7.40 -10.48
C GLN A 128 -5.03 -8.69 -9.66
N GLY A 129 -3.89 -8.93 -9.00
CA GLY A 129 -3.73 -10.09 -8.10
C GLY A 129 -4.70 -10.05 -6.92
N LEU A 130 -4.87 -8.89 -6.29
CA LEU A 130 -5.78 -8.65 -5.17
C LEU A 130 -7.23 -8.99 -5.53
N ILE A 131 -7.73 -8.44 -6.65
CA ILE A 131 -9.08 -8.71 -7.13
C ILE A 131 -9.24 -10.18 -7.49
N SER A 132 -8.24 -10.78 -8.14
CA SER A 132 -8.29 -12.19 -8.55
C SER A 132 -8.38 -13.12 -7.36
N GLY A 133 -7.59 -12.89 -6.31
CA GLY A 133 -7.64 -13.67 -5.07
C GLY A 133 -9.01 -13.56 -4.38
N TYR A 134 -9.50 -12.33 -4.21
CA TYR A 134 -10.79 -12.07 -3.57
C TYR A 134 -11.95 -12.77 -4.30
N VAL A 135 -12.03 -12.60 -5.63
CA VAL A 135 -13.12 -13.18 -6.44
C VAL A 135 -13.02 -14.70 -6.50
N ALA A 136 -11.82 -15.26 -6.67
CA ALA A 136 -11.62 -16.71 -6.70
C ALA A 136 -12.02 -17.37 -5.38
N LYS A 137 -11.69 -16.75 -4.24
CA LYS A 137 -12.12 -17.22 -2.92
C LYS A 137 -13.63 -17.20 -2.79
N GLY A 138 -14.29 -16.11 -3.15
CA GLY A 138 -15.75 -16.00 -3.13
C GLY A 138 -16.46 -17.02 -4.03
N ALA A 139 -15.89 -17.33 -5.19
CA ALA A 139 -16.44 -18.34 -6.10
C ALA A 139 -16.34 -19.79 -5.57
N ARG A 140 -15.42 -20.08 -4.64
CA ARG A 140 -15.27 -21.40 -4.01
C ARG A 140 -16.26 -21.64 -2.86
N VAL A 141 -16.81 -20.56 -2.30
CA VAL A 141 -17.68 -20.59 -1.10
C VAL A 141 -19.16 -20.53 -1.47
N ASN A 142 -19.49 -20.13 -2.71
CA ASN A 142 -20.83 -20.17 -3.29
C ASN A 142 -21.08 -21.46 -4.09
#